data_AF-A0A183J7D7-F1
#
_entry.id   AF-A0A183J7D7-F1
#
_cell.length_a   1.000
_cell.length_b   1.000
_cell.length_c   1.000
_cell.angle_alpha   90.00
_cell.angle_beta   90.00
_cell.angle_gamma   90.00
#
_symmetry.space_group_name_H-M   'P 1'
#
loop_
_entity.id
_entity.type
_entity.pdbx_description
1 polymer ?
#
loop_
_entity_poly.entity_id
_entity_poly.type
_entity_poly.pdbx_seq_one_letter_code
_entity_poly.pdbx_strand_id
1 'polypeptide(L)'
;MSTKESEQWETVVEGKAKMLLPDRTVFYNPAQEFNRDLSISVLRTFVKIKAEVSDEEALTVDSNDAFPPEKKRLKTDKTGWSKGLRVLEALAASGLRSVRFALEVPGLKTVVANDFSESAMTWIKRNIEGNN
;
A
#
# COMPACT_ATOMS: atom_id res chain seq x y z
N MET A 1 -32.93 -0.87 25.61
CA MET A 1 -31.92 0.04 25.05
C MET A 1 -30.56 -0.47 25.51
N SER A 2 -29.80 -1.13 24.63
CA SER A 2 -28.45 -1.57 24.95
C SER A 2 -27.52 -0.37 24.89
N THR A 3 -26.90 -0.01 26.00
CA THR A 3 -25.89 1.03 26.09
C THR A 3 -24.69 0.60 25.24
N LYS A 4 -24.42 1.31 24.14
CA LYS A 4 -23.15 1.17 23.42
C LYS A 4 -22.04 1.52 24.39
N GLU A 5 -21.27 0.52 24.83
CA GLU A 5 -19.99 0.77 25.49
C GLU A 5 -19.18 1.69 24.58
N SER A 6 -18.66 2.79 25.13
CA SER A 6 -17.71 3.64 24.43
C SER A 6 -16.46 2.80 24.17
N GLU A 7 -16.26 2.34 22.94
CA GLU A 7 -15.04 1.63 22.56
C GLU A 7 -13.83 2.52 22.87
N GLN A 8 -12.96 2.05 23.75
CA GLN A 8 -11.70 2.73 24.07
C GLN A 8 -10.63 2.23 23.11
N TRP A 9 -9.85 3.14 22.54
CA TRP A 9 -8.73 2.81 21.65
C TRP A 9 -7.53 3.72 21.95
N GLU A 10 -6.33 3.17 21.76
CA GLU A 10 -5.09 3.92 21.70
C GLU A 10 -4.88 4.44 20.27
N THR A 11 -4.25 5.61 20.13
CA THR A 11 -3.80 6.08 18.83
C THR A 11 -2.30 5.89 18.71
N VAL A 12 -1.87 5.14 17.69
CA VAL A 12 -0.46 4.95 17.35
C VAL A 12 -0.17 5.63 16.02
N VAL A 13 0.95 6.33 15.95
CA VAL A 13 1.45 6.91 14.70
C VAL A 13 2.75 6.21 14.34
N GLU A 14 2.83 5.67 13.13
CA GLU A 14 4.03 5.06 12.60
C GLU A 14 4.19 5.43 11.12
N GLY A 15 5.33 6.02 10.77
CA GLY A 15 5.52 6.61 9.45
C GLY A 15 4.44 7.65 9.16
N LYS A 16 3.72 7.48 8.05
CA LYS A 16 2.58 8.35 7.70
C LYS A 16 1.24 7.86 8.22
N ALA A 17 1.16 6.65 8.76
CA ALA A 17 -0.08 6.04 9.19
C ALA A 17 -0.45 6.46 10.62
N LYS A 18 -1.72 6.81 10.82
CA LYS A 18 -2.32 7.03 12.14
C LYS A 18 -3.35 5.93 12.40
N MET A 19 -3.08 5.06 13.35
CA MET A 19 -3.88 3.87 13.64
C MET A 19 -4.64 4.01 14.94
N LEU A 20 -5.91 3.60 14.92
CA LEU A 20 -6.74 3.38 16.11
C LEU A 20 -6.61 1.89 16.49
N LEU A 21 -6.09 1.65 17.69
CA LEU A 21 -5.82 0.32 18.22
C LEU A 21 -6.69 0.08 19.46
N PRO A 22 -7.72 -0.77 19.37
CA PRO A 22 -8.49 -1.17 20.54
C PRO A 22 -7.67 -2.04 21.49
N ASP A 23 -8.00 -2.01 22.78
CA ASP A 23 -7.34 -2.90 23.74
C ASP A 23 -7.63 -4.38 23.41
N ARG A 24 -6.58 -5.19 23.32
CA ARG A 24 -6.55 -6.66 23.14
C ARG A 24 -7.24 -7.29 21.92
N THR A 25 -8.07 -6.56 21.16
CA THR A 25 -8.86 -7.15 20.07
C THR A 25 -8.13 -7.18 18.73
N VAL A 26 -7.05 -6.42 18.59
CA VAL A 26 -6.25 -6.31 17.37
C VAL A 26 -4.77 -6.25 17.71
N PHE A 27 -3.95 -7.01 16.99
CA PHE A 27 -2.52 -7.12 17.27
C PHE A 27 -1.72 -5.93 16.71
N TYR A 28 -0.79 -5.43 17.52
CA TYR A 28 0.25 -4.48 17.14
C TYR A 28 1.54 -4.78 17.92
N ASN A 29 2.70 -4.67 17.25
CA ASN A 29 4.01 -4.85 17.87
C ASN A 29 4.94 -3.70 17.46
N PRO A 30 5.35 -2.83 18.40
CA PRO A 30 6.31 -1.76 18.16
C PRO A 30 7.66 -2.26 17.62
N ALA A 31 8.15 -3.40 18.09
CA ALA A 31 9.44 -3.96 17.66
C ALA A 31 9.47 -4.36 16.16
N GLN A 32 8.32 -4.35 15.48
CA GLN A 32 8.18 -4.66 14.06
C GLN A 32 8.22 -3.41 13.16
N GLU A 33 8.46 -2.20 13.70
CA GLU A 33 8.56 -0.96 12.91
C GLU A 33 9.65 -1.08 11.84
N PHE A 34 10.84 -1.55 12.22
CA PHE A 34 11.94 -1.79 11.28
C PHE A 34 11.57 -2.77 10.16
N ASN A 35 10.82 -3.84 10.47
CA ASN A 35 10.35 -4.80 9.48
C ASN A 35 9.40 -4.14 8.46
N ARG A 36 8.52 -3.26 8.93
CA ARG A 36 7.58 -2.49 8.08
C ARG A 36 8.32 -1.49 7.21
N ASP A 37 9.29 -0.75 7.76
CA ASP A 37 10.14 0.18 7.00
C ASP A 37 10.95 -0.52 5.90
N LEU A 38 11.52 -1.68 6.23
CA LEU A 38 12.25 -2.50 5.26
C LEU A 38 11.32 -2.97 4.14
N SER A 39 10.11 -3.42 4.47
CA SER A 39 9.11 -3.85 3.47
C SER A 39 8.73 -2.71 2.52
N ILE A 40 8.55 -1.49 3.04
CA ILE A 40 8.27 -0.29 2.23
C ILE A 40 9.44 0.02 1.31
N SER A 41 10.67 -0.03 1.84
CA SER A 41 11.89 0.22 1.05
C SER A 41 12.05 -0.77 -0.10
N VAL A 42 11.79 -2.06 0.16
CA VAL A 42 11.80 -3.11 -0.85
C VAL A 42 10.69 -2.89 -1.89
N LEU A 43 9.46 -2.60 -1.47
CA LEU A 43 8.35 -2.35 -2.40
C LEU A 43 8.60 -1.13 -3.29
N ARG A 44 9.13 -0.02 -2.73
CA ARG A 44 9.50 1.16 -3.51
C ARG A 44 10.58 0.86 -4.54
N THR A 45 11.57 0.07 -4.17
CA THR A 45 12.65 -0.34 -5.07
C THR A 45 12.10 -1.25 -6.17
N PHE A 46 11.23 -2.20 -5.82
CA PHE A 46 10.57 -3.08 -6.79
C PHE A 46 9.68 -2.32 -7.77
N VAL A 47 8.93 -1.31 -7.32
CA VAL A 47 8.16 -0.42 -8.21
C VAL A 47 9.08 0.26 -9.22
N LYS A 48 10.22 0.81 -8.77
CA LYS A 48 11.17 1.51 -9.65
C LYS A 48 11.77 0.57 -10.70
N ILE A 49 12.30 -0.57 -10.26
CA ILE A 49 12.87 -1.59 -11.17
C ILE A 49 11.82 -2.02 -12.19
N LYS A 50 10.57 -2.23 -11.76
CA LYS A 50 9.49 -2.63 -12.68
C LYS A 50 9.14 -1.54 -13.69
N ALA A 51 9.18 -0.27 -13.30
CA ALA A 51 8.98 0.85 -14.22
C ALA A 51 10.12 0.93 -15.25
N GLU A 52 11.37 0.81 -14.81
CA GLU A 52 12.55 0.85 -15.68
C GLU A 52 12.55 -0.29 -16.70
N VAL A 53 12.27 -1.53 -16.27
CA VAL A 53 12.15 -2.68 -17.19
C VAL A 53 11.02 -2.49 -18.20
N SER A 54 9.89 -1.90 -17.78
CA SER A 54 8.79 -1.62 -18.72
C SER A 54 9.11 -0.53 -19.74
N ASP A 55 9.98 0.42 -19.37
CA ASP A 55 10.47 1.45 -20.27
C ASP A 55 11.54 0.90 -21.24
N GLU A 56 12.39 -0.04 -20.79
CA GLU A 56 13.38 -0.74 -21.64
C GLU A 56 12.73 -1.67 -22.67
N GLU A 57 11.71 -2.45 -22.30
CA GLU A 57 10.94 -3.29 -23.24
C GLU A 57 10.17 -2.45 -24.29
N ALA A 58 9.85 -1.19 -23.99
CA ALA A 58 9.20 -0.27 -24.92
C ALA A 58 10.18 0.35 -25.95
N LEU A 59 11.50 0.28 -25.71
CA LEU A 59 12.54 0.85 -26.58
C LEU A 59 13.01 -0.11 -27.69
N THR A 60 12.66 -1.40 -27.66
CA THR A 60 13.07 -2.39 -28.67
C THR A 60 12.09 -2.58 -29.82
N VAL A 61 11.16 -1.64 -30.05
CA VAL A 61 10.21 -1.68 -31.18
C VAL A 61 10.70 -0.75 -32.30
N ASP A 62 11.36 -1.40 -33.25
CA ASP A 62 11.82 -1.05 -34.60
C ASP A 62 11.91 0.42 -35.09
N SER A 63 13.05 0.66 -35.73
CA SER A 63 13.48 1.84 -36.47
C SER A 63 12.59 2.15 -37.69
N ASN A 64 11.99 3.35 -37.71
CA ASN A 64 11.92 4.30 -38.85
C ASN A 64 10.76 5.29 -38.63
N ASP A 65 11.05 6.51 -38.17
CA ASP A 65 10.65 7.77 -38.82
C ASP A 65 10.92 8.98 -37.91
N ALA A 66 11.15 10.12 -38.57
CA ALA A 66 11.97 11.25 -38.12
C ALA A 66 11.34 12.21 -37.08
N PHE A 67 12.25 12.86 -36.33
CA PHE A 67 12.16 14.07 -35.47
C PHE A 67 11.60 14.00 -34.01
N PRO A 68 12.33 14.52 -32.99
CA PRO A 68 11.83 14.82 -31.64
C PRO A 68 11.19 16.23 -31.60
N PRO A 69 10.39 16.70 -30.60
CA PRO A 69 10.45 16.37 -29.17
C PRO A 69 9.10 16.37 -28.40
N GLU A 70 9.12 15.95 -27.13
CA GLU A 70 8.49 16.57 -25.94
C GLU A 70 8.33 15.51 -24.83
N LYS A 71 8.51 15.92 -23.57
CA LYS A 71 8.47 15.07 -22.36
C LYS A 71 7.16 14.28 -22.31
N LYS A 72 7.17 13.06 -22.86
CA LYS A 72 6.02 12.17 -22.86
C LYS A 72 5.75 11.74 -21.42
N ARG A 73 4.70 12.33 -20.84
CA ARG A 73 3.95 11.75 -19.71
C ARG A 73 3.77 10.26 -20.00
N LEU A 74 4.08 9.40 -19.01
CA LEU A 74 3.96 7.94 -19.10
C LEU A 74 2.72 7.56 -19.92
N LYS A 75 2.95 7.05 -21.15
CA LYS A 75 1.88 6.48 -21.96
C LYS A 75 1.82 4.98 -21.67
N THR A 76 0.64 4.60 -21.22
CA THR A 76 0.22 3.29 -20.75
C THR A 76 0.11 2.24 -21.86
N ASP A 77 0.41 0.99 -21.46
CA ASP A 77 -0.19 -0.30 -21.88
C ASP A 77 0.31 -1.09 -23.10
N LYS A 78 0.82 -2.31 -22.81
CA LYS A 78 0.54 -3.58 -23.55
C LYS A 78 0.60 -4.86 -22.70
N THR A 79 1.24 -4.84 -21.52
CA THR A 79 0.98 -5.84 -20.46
C THR A 79 -0.05 -5.20 -19.53
N GLY A 80 -1.11 -5.89 -19.11
CA GLY A 80 -2.23 -5.32 -18.32
C GLY A 80 -1.90 -4.78 -16.91
N TRP A 81 -0.64 -4.39 -16.68
CA TRP A 81 -0.01 -3.88 -15.47
C TRP A 81 0.22 -2.36 -15.48
N SER A 82 -0.14 -1.65 -16.56
CA SER A 82 -0.03 -0.17 -16.64
C SER A 82 -0.76 0.61 -15.55
N LYS A 83 -1.63 -0.06 -14.78
CA LYS A 83 -2.52 0.55 -13.79
C LYS A 83 -1.92 0.59 -12.39
N GLY A 84 -0.67 0.18 -12.20
CA GLY A 84 0.04 0.15 -10.90
C GLY A 84 0.05 -1.24 -10.24
N LEU A 85 0.97 -1.45 -9.30
CA LEU A 85 1.13 -2.74 -8.60
C LEU A 85 -0.02 -3.01 -7.64
N ARG A 86 -0.43 -4.28 -7.53
CA ARG A 86 -1.39 -4.74 -6.52
C ARG A 86 -0.65 -5.50 -5.43
N VAL A 87 -0.92 -5.17 -4.18
CA VAL A 87 -0.29 -5.78 -3.01
C VAL A 87 -1.36 -6.46 -2.16
N LEU A 88 -1.07 -7.67 -1.69
CA LEU A 88 -1.89 -8.40 -0.72
C LEU A 88 -1.14 -8.46 0.60
N GLU A 89 -1.80 -8.02 1.67
CA GLU A 89 -1.42 -8.35 3.04
C GLU A 89 -2.42 -9.39 3.57
N ALA A 90 -2.00 -10.65 3.62
CA ALA A 90 -2.88 -11.76 3.93
C ALA A 90 -3.29 -11.84 5.41
N LEU A 91 -2.46 -11.32 6.32
CA LEU A 91 -2.65 -11.33 7.78
C LEU A 91 -2.36 -9.92 8.32
N ALA A 92 -3.34 -9.04 8.16
CA ALA A 92 -3.15 -7.61 8.33
C ALA A 92 -3.29 -7.12 9.77
N ALA A 93 -3.94 -7.89 10.66
CA ALA A 93 -4.27 -7.50 12.02
C ALA A 93 -4.90 -6.09 12.08
N SER A 94 -4.17 -5.07 12.51
CA SER A 94 -4.65 -3.67 12.53
C SER A 94 -4.76 -3.01 11.16
N GLY A 95 -4.15 -3.61 10.14
CA GLY A 95 -4.01 -3.01 8.80
C GLY A 95 -2.85 -2.03 8.70
N LEU A 96 -2.02 -1.86 9.73
CA LEU A 96 -0.98 -0.84 9.77
C LEU A 96 -0.04 -0.90 8.57
N ARG A 97 0.50 -2.07 8.23
CA ARG A 97 1.43 -2.21 7.10
C ARG A 97 0.70 -1.91 5.77
N SER A 98 -0.53 -2.37 5.59
CA SER A 98 -1.36 -2.04 4.43
C SER A 98 -1.61 -0.53 4.27
N VAL A 99 -1.95 0.16 5.36
CA VAL A 99 -2.13 1.63 5.36
C VAL A 99 -0.82 2.32 5.00
N ARG A 100 0.29 1.92 5.63
CA ARG A 100 1.62 2.47 5.29
C ARG A 100 1.99 2.21 3.83
N PHE A 101 1.71 1.02 3.28
CA PHE A 101 1.93 0.74 1.86
C PHE A 101 1.17 1.71 0.96
N ALA A 102 -0.10 1.97 1.24
CA ALA A 102 -0.92 2.91 0.47
C ALA A 102 -0.39 4.37 0.56
N LEU A 103 0.10 4.81 1.73
CA LEU A 103 0.55 6.18 1.96
C LEU A 103 2.02 6.44 1.54
N GLU A 104 2.85 5.41 1.54
CA GLU A 104 4.32 5.56 1.45
C GLU A 104 4.94 4.92 0.21
N VAL A 105 4.21 4.08 -0.53
CA VAL A 105 4.68 3.43 -1.76
C VAL A 105 3.94 4.01 -2.97
N PRO A 106 4.57 4.90 -3.77
CA PRO A 106 3.96 5.40 -4.99
C PRO A 106 3.83 4.29 -6.04
N GLY A 107 2.87 4.44 -6.95
CA GLY A 107 2.67 3.49 -8.06
C GLY A 107 1.91 2.21 -7.69
N LEU A 108 1.41 2.10 -6.45
CA LEU A 108 0.44 1.06 -6.10
C LEU A 108 -0.94 1.42 -6.66
N LYS A 109 -1.60 0.40 -7.21
CA LYS A 109 -3.00 0.47 -7.66
C LYS A 109 -3.97 0.12 -6.55
N THR A 110 -3.63 -0.92 -5.79
CA THR A 110 -4.53 -1.51 -4.80
C THR A 110 -3.69 -2.19 -3.74
N VAL A 111 -4.06 -1.96 -2.48
CA VAL A 111 -3.60 -2.74 -1.34
C VAL A 111 -4.81 -3.49 -0.79
N VAL A 112 -4.73 -4.82 -0.75
CA VAL A 112 -5.76 -5.68 -0.17
C VAL A 112 -5.29 -6.08 1.22
N ALA A 113 -5.96 -5.57 2.25
CA ALA A 113 -5.75 -5.96 3.63
C ALA A 113 -6.75 -7.06 3.99
N ASN A 114 -6.26 -8.22 4.40
CA ASN A 114 -7.07 -9.35 4.82
C ASN A 114 -6.71 -9.78 6.24
N ASP A 115 -7.72 -10.17 7.02
CA ASP A 115 -7.53 -10.89 8.27
C ASP A 115 -8.70 -11.86 8.48
N PHE A 116 -8.45 -12.96 9.19
CA PHE A 116 -9.49 -13.94 9.52
C PHE A 116 -10.44 -13.42 10.61
N SER A 117 -9.94 -12.56 11.50
CA SER A 117 -10.72 -12.03 12.62
C SER A 117 -11.71 -10.96 12.16
N GLU A 118 -13.00 -11.14 12.43
CA GLU A 118 -14.03 -10.11 12.17
C GLU A 118 -13.76 -8.80 12.94
N SER A 119 -13.20 -8.93 14.16
CA SER A 119 -12.69 -7.80 14.94
C SER A 119 -11.62 -7.04 14.14
N ALA A 120 -10.59 -7.76 13.66
CA ALA A 120 -9.52 -7.15 12.88
C ALA A 120 -10.07 -6.47 11.62
N MET A 121 -10.99 -7.11 10.89
CA MET A 121 -11.63 -6.53 9.72
C MET A 121 -12.41 -5.24 10.02
N THR A 122 -13.05 -5.14 11.18
CA THR A 122 -13.73 -3.91 11.61
C THR A 122 -12.73 -2.77 11.78
N TRP A 123 -11.59 -3.04 12.43
CA TRP A 123 -10.57 -2.03 12.67
C TRP A 123 -9.73 -1.70 11.45
N ILE A 124 -9.45 -2.66 10.57
CA ILE A 124 -8.83 -2.43 9.26
C ILE A 124 -9.65 -1.40 8.49
N LYS A 125 -10.98 -1.57 8.40
CA LYS A 125 -11.87 -0.62 7.71
C LYS A 125 -11.79 0.77 8.32
N ARG A 126 -11.94 0.88 9.64
CA ARG A 126 -11.86 2.17 10.36
C ARG A 126 -10.51 2.86 10.17
N ASN A 127 -9.42 2.10 10.25
CA ASN A 127 -8.08 2.65 10.07
C ASN A 127 -7.83 3.09 8.63
N ILE A 128 -8.33 2.37 7.62
CA ILE A 128 -8.28 2.81 6.23
C ILE A 128 -9.08 4.13 6.06
N GLU A 129 -10.31 4.20 6.57
CA GLU A 129 -11.14 5.40 6.50
C GLU A 129 -10.49 6.62 7.18
N GLY A 130 -9.77 6.40 8.28
CA GLY A 130 -9.07 7.45 9.02
C GLY A 130 -7.77 7.96 8.40
N ASN A 131 -7.31 7.37 7.29
CA ASN A 131 -6.05 7.72 6.61
C ASN A 131 -6.23 8.09 5.12
N ASN A 132 -7.45 8.43 4.69
CA ASN A 132 -7.73 8.91 3.33
C ASN A 132 -7.44 10.41 3.14
#